data_AF-A0A7W0K8W2-F1
#
_entry.id   AF-A0A7W0K8W2-F1
#
_cell.length_a   1.000
_cell.length_b   1.000
_cell.length_c   1.000
_cell.angle_alpha   90.00
_cell.angle_beta   90.00
_cell.angle_gamma   90.00
#
_symmetry.space_group_name_H-M   'P 1'
#
loop_
_entity.id
_entity.type
_entity.pdbx_description
1 polymer ?
#
loop_
_entity_poly.entity_id
_entity_poly.type
_entity_poly.pdbx_seq_one_letter_code
_entity_poly.pdbx_strand_id
1 'polypeptide(L)'
;MPEELLPRFARVPASEFGMGADDGNEDERPEHRVHVDVFHISIHTITNEQYGEFVPTMGRRVPAVRELPLLVTADHEASYRELAAAYLWRDGEMPRDRAPHPVALVTYTDAAAYCAWLTTKI
;
A
#
# COMPACT_ATOMS: atom_id res chain seq x y z
N MET A 1 15.03 7.90 8.07
CA MET A 1 14.43 8.33 6.80
C MET A 1 14.94 9.71 6.42
N PRO A 2 15.81 9.77 5.41
CA PRO A 2 16.20 10.99 4.72
C PRO A 2 14.98 11.82 4.29
N GLU A 3 15.10 13.14 4.29
CA GLU A 3 14.02 14.07 3.89
C GLU A 3 13.54 13.80 2.45
N GLU A 4 14.47 13.47 1.56
CA GLU A 4 14.22 13.08 0.17
C GLU A 4 13.35 11.82 0.01
N LEU A 5 13.28 10.97 1.05
CA LEU A 5 12.41 9.79 1.08
C LEU A 5 11.07 10.04 1.76
N LEU A 6 10.82 11.21 2.36
CA LEU A 6 9.47 11.52 2.88
C LEU A 6 8.46 11.50 1.73
N PRO A 7 7.34 10.74 1.85
CA PRO A 7 6.29 10.79 0.87
C PRO A 7 5.77 12.23 0.72
N ARG A 8 5.57 12.65 -0.52
CA ARG A 8 4.92 13.94 -0.79
C ARG A 8 3.42 13.78 -0.60
N PHE A 9 2.83 14.71 0.12
CA PHE A 9 1.39 14.73 0.38
C PHE A 9 0.72 15.89 -0.35
N ALA A 10 -0.47 15.65 -0.90
CA ALA A 10 -1.35 16.69 -1.38
C ALA A 10 -2.43 16.96 -0.33
N ARG A 11 -2.71 18.25 -0.09
CA ARG A 11 -3.86 18.67 0.71
C ARG A 11 -5.13 18.56 -0.12
N VAL A 12 -6.07 17.76 0.35
CA VAL A 12 -7.42 17.66 -0.21
C VAL A 12 -8.33 18.55 0.63
N PRO A 13 -8.95 19.61 0.06
CA PRO A 13 -9.85 20.47 0.82
C PRO A 13 -11.12 19.72 1.21
N ALA A 14 -11.76 20.18 2.30
CA ALA A 14 -13.07 19.67 2.68
C ALA A 14 -14.09 19.93 1.56
N SER A 15 -14.84 18.92 1.18
CA SER A 15 -15.84 18.99 0.10
C SER A 15 -16.83 17.84 0.20
N GLU A 16 -17.95 18.02 -0.48
CA GLU A 16 -18.84 16.93 -0.83
C GLU A 16 -18.51 16.41 -2.24
N PHE A 17 -18.64 15.11 -2.48
CA PHE A 17 -18.54 14.48 -3.79
C PHE A 17 -19.48 13.27 -3.90
N GLY A 18 -19.71 12.77 -5.13
CA GLY A 18 -20.43 11.51 -5.37
C GLY A 18 -19.50 10.31 -5.21
N MET A 19 -19.85 9.38 -4.32
CA MET A 19 -19.12 8.13 -4.09
C MET A 19 -19.97 6.93 -4.48
N GLY A 20 -19.33 5.92 -5.08
CA GLY A 20 -20.03 4.80 -5.72
C GLY A 20 -20.42 5.10 -7.16
N ALA A 21 -21.05 4.14 -7.83
CA ALA A 21 -21.50 4.28 -9.21
C ALA A 21 -22.79 3.48 -9.41
N ASP A 22 -23.88 4.12 -9.88
CA ASP A 22 -25.18 3.47 -10.06
C ASP A 22 -25.20 2.37 -11.13
N ASP A 23 -24.28 2.44 -12.09
CA ASP A 23 -24.06 1.44 -13.15
C ASP A 23 -22.90 0.48 -12.84
N GLY A 24 -22.36 0.52 -11.62
CA GLY A 24 -21.30 -0.36 -11.13
C GLY A 24 -21.77 -1.75 -10.70
N ASN A 25 -20.83 -2.53 -10.14
CA ASN A 25 -21.14 -3.81 -9.50
C ASN A 25 -22.04 -3.62 -8.26
N GLU A 26 -22.61 -4.72 -7.74
CA GLU A 26 -23.52 -4.66 -6.57
C GLU A 26 -22.90 -3.97 -5.35
N ASP A 27 -21.60 -4.16 -5.12
CA ASP A 27 -20.83 -3.59 -4.01
C ASP A 27 -20.27 -2.18 -4.30
N GLU A 28 -20.42 -1.68 -5.52
CA GLU A 28 -20.04 -0.32 -5.93
C GLU A 28 -21.23 0.65 -5.92
N ARG A 29 -22.45 0.13 -5.77
CA ARG A 29 -23.72 0.86 -5.81
C ARG A 29 -24.29 1.13 -4.41
N PRO A 30 -25.16 2.14 -4.26
CA PRO A 30 -25.51 3.19 -5.23
C PRO A 30 -24.52 4.36 -5.18
N GLU A 31 -24.59 5.24 -6.19
CA GLU A 31 -23.97 6.56 -6.06
C GLU A 31 -24.68 7.34 -4.94
N HIS A 32 -23.90 7.92 -4.02
CA HIS A 32 -24.42 8.76 -2.94
C HIS A 32 -23.46 9.90 -2.58
N ARG A 33 -23.99 10.98 -2.01
CA ARG A 33 -23.19 12.14 -1.58
C ARG A 33 -22.44 11.83 -0.28
N VAL A 34 -21.14 12.08 -0.28
CA VAL A 34 -20.26 11.95 0.90
C VAL A 34 -19.54 13.28 1.14
N HIS A 35 -19.64 13.79 2.37
CA HIS A 35 -18.80 14.89 2.85
C HIS A 35 -17.55 14.31 3.50
N VAL A 36 -16.39 14.89 3.15
CA VAL A 36 -15.12 14.62 3.83
C VAL A 36 -14.51 15.94 4.31
N ASP A 37 -13.91 15.91 5.50
CA ASP A 37 -13.14 17.04 6.01
C ASP A 37 -11.82 17.19 5.26
N VAL A 38 -11.06 18.24 5.60
CA VAL A 38 -9.72 18.45 5.03
C VAL A 38 -8.80 17.30 5.46
N PHE A 39 -8.06 16.73 4.51
CA PHE A 39 -7.04 15.73 4.81
C PHE A 39 -5.84 15.86 3.87
N HIS A 40 -4.80 15.09 4.15
CA HIS A 40 -3.64 14.95 3.28
C HIS A 40 -3.55 13.49 2.82
N ILE A 41 -3.21 13.29 1.55
CA ILE A 41 -2.99 11.95 0.98
C ILE A 41 -1.67 11.94 0.22
N SER A 42 -0.95 10.82 0.28
CA SER A 42 0.29 10.69 -0.48
C SER A 42 -0.03 10.73 -1.97
N ILE A 43 0.75 11.50 -2.73
CA ILE A 43 0.51 11.67 -4.18
C ILE A 43 0.88 10.42 -4.98
N HIS A 44 1.69 9.54 -4.40
CA HIS A 44 2.09 8.25 -4.96
C HIS A 44 1.88 7.17 -3.91
N THR A 45 1.80 5.93 -4.37
CA THR A 45 1.97 4.76 -3.50
C THR A 45 3.36 4.76 -2.88
N ILE A 46 3.47 4.17 -1.69
CA ILE A 46 4.74 4.06 -0.98
C ILE A 46 5.69 3.15 -1.77
N THR A 47 6.93 3.60 -1.95
CA THR A 47 7.94 2.87 -2.73
C THR A 47 8.67 1.82 -1.88
N ASN A 48 9.37 0.90 -2.54
CA ASN A 48 10.25 -0.05 -1.88
C ASN A 48 11.30 0.67 -1.02
N GLU A 49 11.90 1.76 -1.53
CA GLU A 49 12.92 2.54 -0.82
C GLU A 49 12.37 3.19 0.45
N GLN A 50 11.18 3.78 0.37
CA GLN A 50 10.50 4.39 1.51
C GLN A 50 10.12 3.35 2.57
N TYR A 51 9.65 2.17 2.15
CA TYR A 51 9.34 1.07 3.06
C TYR A 51 10.62 0.41 3.63
N GLY A 52 11.72 0.45 2.89
CA GLY A 52 13.04 -0.05 3.31
C GLY A 52 13.58 0.61 4.57
N GLU A 53 13.25 1.87 4.80
CA GLU A 53 13.60 2.60 6.02
C GLU A 53 12.81 2.12 7.26
N PHE A 54 11.59 1.64 7.04
CA PHE A 54 10.69 1.20 8.10
C PHE A 54 11.06 -0.19 8.65
N VAL A 55 11.34 -1.14 7.75
CA VAL A 55 11.58 -2.55 8.07
C VAL A 55 12.62 -2.76 9.19
N PRO A 56 13.87 -2.26 9.07
CA PRO A 56 14.90 -2.45 10.09
C PRO A 56 14.59 -1.67 11.37
N THR A 57 13.96 -0.50 11.27
CA THR A 57 13.65 0.37 12.42
C THR A 57 12.62 -0.27 13.36
N MET A 58 11.66 -1.03 12.81
CA MET A 58 10.53 -1.60 13.56
C MET A 58 10.62 -3.12 13.73
N GLY A 59 11.74 -3.73 13.31
CA GLY A 59 11.94 -5.18 13.38
C GLY A 59 10.86 -5.97 12.62
N ARG A 60 10.32 -5.40 11.54
CA ARG A 60 9.22 -6.01 10.78
C ARG A 60 9.75 -6.99 9.76
N ARG A 61 8.90 -7.96 9.39
CA ARG A 61 9.20 -8.91 8.31
C ARG A 61 9.14 -8.19 6.97
N VAL A 62 10.08 -8.50 6.08
CA VAL A 62 10.07 -7.98 4.70
C VAL A 62 8.85 -8.46 3.92
N PRO A 63 8.39 -7.70 2.91
CA PRO A 63 7.27 -8.10 2.06
C PRO A 63 7.45 -9.49 1.43
N ALA A 64 6.41 -10.32 1.52
CA ALA A 64 6.42 -11.70 1.06
C ALA A 64 4.99 -12.23 0.90
N VAL A 65 4.82 -13.31 0.12
CA VAL A 65 3.55 -14.05 0.09
C VAL A 65 3.42 -14.89 1.37
N ARG A 66 2.78 -14.32 2.39
CA ARG A 66 2.53 -15.00 3.67
C ARG A 66 1.18 -15.71 3.71
N GLU A 67 0.19 -15.11 3.08
CA GLU A 67 -1.17 -15.59 2.97
C GLU A 67 -1.64 -15.37 1.53
N LEU A 68 -2.58 -16.20 1.07
CA LEU A 68 -3.22 -16.01 -0.22
C LEU A 68 -4.37 -15.01 -0.08
N PRO A 69 -4.53 -14.08 -1.03
CA PRO A 69 -5.73 -13.26 -1.11
C PRO A 69 -6.98 -14.14 -1.17
N LEU A 70 -8.10 -13.68 -0.61
CA LEU A 70 -9.36 -14.43 -0.55
C LEU A 70 -9.87 -14.89 -1.93
N LEU A 71 -9.51 -14.17 -2.99
CA LEU A 71 -9.88 -14.49 -4.38
C LEU A 71 -9.05 -15.64 -4.99
N VAL A 72 -7.94 -16.05 -4.36
CA VAL A 72 -7.05 -17.08 -4.88
C VAL A 72 -7.48 -18.44 -4.33
N THR A 73 -8.00 -19.28 -5.21
CA THR A 73 -8.34 -20.67 -4.91
C THR A 73 -7.09 -21.55 -4.86
N ALA A 74 -7.20 -22.75 -4.28
CA ALA A 74 -6.09 -23.71 -4.21
C ALA A 74 -5.49 -24.03 -5.59
N ASP A 75 -6.35 -24.22 -6.61
CA ASP A 75 -5.90 -24.51 -7.98
C ASP A 75 -5.15 -23.33 -8.64
N HIS A 76 -5.36 -22.10 -8.16
CA HIS A 76 -4.71 -20.89 -8.68
C HIS A 76 -3.50 -20.43 -7.84
N GLU A 77 -3.18 -21.13 -6.74
CA GLU A 77 -2.09 -20.73 -5.84
C GLU A 77 -0.74 -20.66 -6.56
N ALA A 78 -0.40 -21.67 -7.37
CA ALA A 78 0.87 -21.73 -8.07
C ALA A 78 1.05 -20.52 -9.01
N SER A 79 0.01 -20.20 -9.78
CA SER A 79 0.00 -19.05 -10.69
C SER A 79 0.10 -17.72 -9.93
N TYR A 80 -0.60 -17.59 -8.81
CA TYR A 80 -0.47 -16.40 -7.96
C TYR A 80 0.96 -16.24 -7.42
N ARG A 81 1.59 -17.32 -6.96
CA ARG A 81 2.97 -17.27 -6.45
C ARG A 81 3.99 -16.93 -7.53
N GLU A 82 3.79 -17.42 -8.75
CA GLU A 82 4.61 -17.07 -9.91
C GLU A 82 4.50 -15.57 -10.22
N LEU A 83 3.29 -15.02 -10.26
CA LEU A 83 3.06 -13.58 -10.46
C LEU A 83 3.67 -12.75 -9.32
N ALA A 84 3.50 -13.19 -8.07
CA ALA A 84 4.01 -12.51 -6.89
C ALA A 84 5.55 -12.51 -6.81
N ALA A 85 6.23 -13.46 -7.46
CA ALA A 85 7.68 -13.61 -7.38
C ALA A 85 8.46 -12.37 -7.81
N ALA A 86 7.88 -11.54 -8.68
CA ALA A 86 8.47 -10.27 -9.14
C ALA A 86 8.47 -9.15 -8.08
N TYR A 87 7.74 -9.34 -6.98
CA TYR A 87 7.54 -8.35 -5.90
C TYR A 87 8.18 -8.77 -4.58
N LEU A 88 8.76 -9.97 -4.51
CA LEU A 88 9.43 -10.47 -3.32
C LEU A 88 10.71 -9.68 -3.03
N TRP A 89 10.91 -9.37 -1.76
CA TRP A 89 12.22 -8.98 -1.24
C TRP A 89 13.03 -10.24 -0.96
N ARG A 90 14.08 -10.47 -1.75
CA ARG A 90 14.88 -11.70 -1.68
C ARG A 90 15.94 -11.58 -0.60
N ASP A 91 16.11 -12.64 0.18
CA ASP A 91 17.08 -12.72 1.28
C ASP A 91 16.95 -11.59 2.32
N GLY A 92 15.73 -11.06 2.48
CA GLY A 92 15.49 -9.93 3.39
C GLY A 92 15.89 -8.57 2.81
N GLU A 93 16.33 -8.51 1.56
CA GLU A 93 16.79 -7.30 0.91
C GLU A 93 15.77 -6.70 -0.04
N MET A 94 15.73 -5.37 -0.04
CA MET A 94 14.94 -4.59 -0.98
C MET A 94 15.46 -4.77 -2.41
N PRO A 95 14.58 -4.91 -3.42
CA PRO A 95 14.98 -4.98 -4.83
C PRO A 95 15.51 -3.62 -5.29
N ARG A 96 16.84 -3.46 -5.36
CA ARG A 96 17.50 -2.18 -5.68
C ARG A 96 17.15 -1.64 -7.06
N ASP A 97 16.99 -2.52 -8.05
CA ASP A 97 16.55 -2.19 -9.40
C ASP A 97 15.10 -1.67 -9.45
N ARG A 98 14.33 -1.92 -8.39
CA ARG A 98 12.94 -1.49 -8.22
C ARG A 98 12.71 -0.61 -6.99
N ALA A 99 13.78 0.01 -6.46
CA ALA A 99 13.71 0.91 -5.31
C ALA A 99 12.60 1.98 -5.43
N PRO A 100 12.40 2.68 -6.58
CA PRO A 100 11.36 3.69 -6.71
C PRO A 100 9.97 3.14 -7.07
N HIS A 101 9.83 1.81 -7.24
CA HIS A 101 8.53 1.20 -7.56
C HIS A 101 7.70 1.00 -6.28
N PRO A 102 6.37 0.87 -6.40
CA PRO A 102 5.50 0.60 -5.27
C PRO A 102 5.93 -0.66 -4.51
N VAL A 103 5.95 -0.58 -3.17
CA VAL A 103 6.06 -1.79 -2.34
C VAL A 103 4.77 -2.59 -2.48
N ALA A 104 4.88 -3.90 -2.68
CA ALA A 104 3.77 -4.82 -2.80
C ALA A 104 3.92 -5.98 -1.81
N LEU A 105 2.94 -6.88 -1.72
CA LEU A 105 2.93 -8.01 -0.77
C LEU A 105 3.07 -7.58 0.70
N VAL A 106 2.56 -6.39 1.01
CA VAL A 106 2.36 -5.90 2.37
C VAL A 106 0.94 -6.20 2.80
N THR A 107 0.76 -6.67 4.03
CA THR A 107 -0.57 -6.89 4.58
C THR A 107 -1.20 -5.58 5.04
N TYR A 108 -2.51 -5.57 5.32
CA TYR A 108 -3.16 -4.42 5.96
C TYR A 108 -2.45 -4.02 7.26
N THR A 109 -2.09 -5.00 8.10
CA THR A 109 -1.39 -4.77 9.37
C THR A 109 -0.01 -4.16 9.16
N ASP A 110 0.72 -4.58 8.12
CA ASP A 110 2.01 -3.99 7.77
C ASP A 110 1.84 -2.53 7.33
N ALA A 111 0.86 -2.26 6.46
CA ALA A 111 0.57 -0.90 5.98
C ALA A 111 0.15 0.04 7.12
N ALA A 112 -0.73 -0.41 8.02
CA ALA A 112 -1.13 0.37 9.19
C ALA A 112 0.06 0.68 10.11
N ALA A 113 0.94 -0.29 10.33
CA ALA A 113 2.15 -0.11 11.12
C ALA A 113 3.14 0.87 10.45
N TYR A 114 3.27 0.82 9.13
CA TYR A 114 4.06 1.78 8.37
C TYR A 114 3.51 3.20 8.52
N CYS A 115 2.21 3.40 8.35
CA CYS A 115 1.56 4.70 8.51
C CYS A 115 1.78 5.28 9.92
N ALA A 116 1.61 4.46 10.97
CA ALA A 116 1.85 4.87 12.35
C ALA A 116 3.33 5.21 12.64
N TRP A 117 4.27 4.50 12.00
CA TRP A 117 5.68 4.86 12.08
C TRP A 117 5.97 6.16 11.33
N LEU A 118 5.36 6.36 10.16
CA LEU A 118 5.56 7.55 9.33
C LEU A 118 5.14 8.82 10.07
N THR A 119 4.08 8.80 10.89
CA THR A 119 3.68 9.95 11.73
C THR A 119 4.73 10.36 12.76
N THR A 120 5.76 9.53 13.02
CA THR A 120 6.90 9.91 13.87
C THR A 120 8.02 10.60 13.09
N LYS A 121 7.87 10.73 11.76
CA LYS A 121 8.87 11.27 10.83
C LYS A 121 8.42 12.56 10.16
N ILE A 122 7.14 12.91 10.25
CA ILE A 122 6.50 14.11 9.68
C ILE A 122 5.93 15.00 10.77
#